data_AF-A0A843D0D3-F1
#
_entry.id   AF-A0A843D0D3-F1
#
_cell.length_a   1.000
_cell.length_b   1.000
_cell.length_c   1.000
_cell.angle_alpha   90.00
_cell.angle_beta   90.00
_cell.angle_gamma   90.00
#
_symmetry.space_group_name_H-M   'P 1'
#
loop_
_entity.id
_entity.type
_entity.pdbx_description
1 polymer ?
#
loop_
_entity_poly.entity_id
_entity_poly.type
_entity_poly.pdbx_seq_one_letter_code
_entity_poly.pdbx_strand_id
1 'polypeptide(L)'
;MTEKTYYFSYETTLGSVTIAEKDSAVTHLFLSESRSSGSIRASRFLSENACFSETPLLKKTYIELSEYFDGKRTVFDIPVDPEGTAFQKKVWKVLCGIPYGETMTYGMTAALAGNPKASRAVGAANNRNPVMIIIPCHRVIGADGSLTGYAGGIDVKEKLLDLERKVTETDRDSSGREDGNGREKAERKENGRGKAERKENGRGKAERKENGRKDPDDEKSGRNTSDISVFASEIRKRLETLAEPEYRQFSSSLLPGTENILGVRLPALRAEARKIAGDPDVSEKYPDHILNIRNDPARCQAVSFEEIMLAGFVTGMVKKPLSEKIPLIRRFVAVIDNWSVCDSFCVTLKPSVREREEFLPVIRAYALSEKEFESRFAAVMLLDHYVIPEYIDNVLEILGSIRSETYYSQMGVAWAVSVCFAEFPEKTLAFMEKRKPGDHSPGGSRDPALFPETYNKAIRKIIESYRVSDEMKKRIRQMKVRPFHIILRQHHNVPGYDRRHTEPSGQGRKCRGPRLCSGRNG
;
A
#
# COMPACT_ATOMS: atom_id res chain seq x y z
N MET A 1 -34.10 -14.15 12.24
CA MET A 1 -34.50 -12.74 12.04
C MET A 1 -33.36 -12.08 11.32
N THR A 2 -33.57 -11.46 10.16
CA THR A 2 -32.52 -10.70 9.48
C THR A 2 -32.22 -9.47 10.33
N GLU A 3 -31.02 -9.41 10.91
CA GLU A 3 -30.56 -8.31 11.77
C GLU A 3 -30.57 -7.01 10.99
N LYS A 4 -31.28 -6.01 11.52
CA LYS A 4 -31.53 -4.73 10.86
C LYS A 4 -30.48 -3.73 11.32
N THR A 5 -29.72 -3.17 10.39
CA THR A 5 -28.76 -2.10 10.68
C THR A 5 -29.50 -0.76 10.69
N TYR A 6 -29.28 0.05 11.71
CA TYR A 6 -29.82 1.42 11.78
C TYR A 6 -28.69 2.41 11.56
N TYR A 7 -28.98 3.51 10.86
CA TYR A 7 -28.02 4.58 10.69
C TYR A 7 -28.70 5.95 10.64
N PHE A 8 -27.96 6.97 11.05
CA PHE A 8 -28.42 8.35 11.02
C PHE A 8 -27.25 9.30 10.78
N SER A 9 -27.54 10.44 10.16
CA SER A 9 -26.54 11.46 9.83
C SER A 9 -26.85 12.78 10.53
N TYR A 10 -25.88 13.26 11.29
CA TYR A 10 -25.89 14.53 12.01
C TYR A 10 -24.99 15.55 11.31
N GLU A 11 -25.17 16.82 11.64
CA GLU A 11 -24.28 17.91 11.24
C GLU A 11 -23.44 18.36 12.44
N THR A 12 -22.15 18.61 12.20
CA THR A 12 -21.18 19.07 13.20
C THR A 12 -20.27 20.15 12.64
N THR A 13 -19.50 20.80 13.52
CA THR A 13 -18.45 21.75 13.13
C THR A 13 -17.34 21.14 12.27
N LEU A 14 -17.19 19.81 12.29
CA LEU A 14 -16.23 19.05 11.49
C LEU A 14 -16.85 18.46 10.20
N GLY A 15 -18.12 18.76 9.91
CA GLY A 15 -18.90 18.22 8.79
C GLY A 15 -20.00 17.26 9.24
N SER A 16 -20.62 16.57 8.29
CA SER A 16 -21.65 15.59 8.60
C SER A 16 -21.06 14.29 9.12
N VAL A 17 -21.53 13.87 10.30
CA VAL A 17 -21.19 12.60 10.93
C VAL A 17 -22.32 11.62 10.66
N THR A 18 -22.02 10.49 10.02
CA THR A 18 -22.97 9.38 9.88
C THR A 18 -22.57 8.25 10.83
N ILE A 19 -23.51 7.83 11.67
CA ILE A 19 -23.31 6.79 12.69
C ILE A 19 -24.21 5.62 12.31
N ALA A 20 -23.66 4.42 12.32
CA ALA A 20 -24.42 3.19 12.11
C ALA A 20 -24.27 2.24 13.29
N GLU A 21 -25.36 1.57 13.62
CA GLU A 21 -25.43 0.58 14.69
C GLU A 21 -26.07 -0.72 14.21
N LYS A 22 -25.66 -1.79 14.86
CA LYS A 22 -26.19 -3.13 14.71
C LYS A 22 -26.11 -3.81 16.08
N ASP A 23 -27.13 -4.57 16.46
CA ASP A 23 -27.13 -5.38 17.69
C ASP A 23 -26.77 -4.58 18.96
N SER A 24 -27.31 -3.35 19.07
CA SER A 24 -27.07 -2.43 20.19
C SER A 24 -25.60 -1.97 20.36
N ALA A 25 -24.79 -2.04 19.31
CA ALA A 25 -23.45 -1.48 19.27
C ALA A 25 -23.22 -0.62 18.03
N VAL A 26 -22.41 0.42 18.15
CA VAL A 26 -21.95 1.23 17.02
C VAL A 26 -20.93 0.43 16.23
N THR A 27 -21.20 0.26 14.93
CA THR A 27 -20.34 -0.51 14.02
C THR A 27 -19.54 0.39 13.10
N HIS A 28 -20.09 1.57 12.75
CA HIS A 28 -19.45 2.53 11.85
C HIS A 28 -19.70 3.97 12.27
N LEU A 29 -18.68 4.81 12.03
CA LEU A 29 -18.71 6.26 12.14
C LEU A 29 -17.97 6.85 10.95
N PHE A 30 -18.68 7.64 10.13
CA PHE A 30 -18.13 8.30 8.96
C PHE A 30 -18.17 9.81 9.11
N LEU A 31 -17.03 10.46 8.91
CA LEU A 31 -16.96 11.90 8.68
C LEU A 31 -17.06 12.21 7.19
N SER A 32 -17.85 13.21 6.87
CA SER A 32 -18.09 13.66 5.51
C SER A 32 -18.37 15.16 5.49
N GLU A 33 -18.22 15.80 4.34
CA GLU A 33 -18.34 17.26 4.23
C GLU A 33 -19.79 17.72 4.03
N SER A 34 -20.71 16.78 3.76
CA SER A 34 -22.15 17.01 3.63
C SER A 34 -22.96 15.74 3.94
N ARG A 35 -24.20 15.86 4.43
CA ARG A 35 -25.11 14.71 4.67
C ARG A 35 -25.23 13.77 3.49
N SER A 36 -25.26 14.32 2.28
CA SER A 36 -25.35 13.55 1.03
C SER A 36 -24.13 12.65 0.84
N SER A 37 -22.92 13.17 1.09
CA SER A 37 -21.68 12.40 1.00
C SER A 37 -21.51 11.36 2.12
N GLY A 38 -21.98 11.67 3.33
CA GLY A 38 -22.01 10.72 4.45
C GLY A 38 -22.96 9.56 4.19
N SER A 39 -24.15 9.85 3.68
CA SER A 39 -25.15 8.84 3.30
C SER A 39 -24.66 7.92 2.16
N ILE A 40 -23.94 8.45 1.17
CA ILE A 40 -23.37 7.67 0.05
C ILE A 40 -22.21 6.77 0.50
N ARG A 41 -21.35 7.25 1.42
CA ARG A 41 -20.31 6.40 2.01
C ARG A 41 -20.94 5.32 2.87
N ALA A 42 -21.92 5.67 3.69
CA ALA A 42 -22.67 4.72 4.49
C ALA A 42 -23.34 3.66 3.60
N SER A 43 -24.01 4.04 2.50
CA SER A 43 -24.67 3.07 1.60
C SER A 43 -23.72 2.09 0.91
N ARG A 44 -22.40 2.35 0.87
CA ARG A 44 -21.40 1.41 0.33
C ARG A 44 -20.99 0.32 1.33
N PHE A 45 -21.17 0.56 2.62
CA PHE A 45 -20.83 -0.37 3.70
C PHE A 45 -22.06 -0.97 4.40
N LEU A 46 -23.21 -0.31 4.24
CA LEU A 46 -24.48 -0.73 4.80
C LEU A 46 -25.17 -1.75 3.87
N SER A 47 -25.71 -2.81 4.45
CA SER A 47 -26.45 -3.84 3.72
C SER A 47 -27.73 -3.29 3.08
N GLU A 48 -28.31 -4.04 2.13
CA GLU A 48 -29.62 -3.73 1.51
C GLU A 48 -30.76 -3.58 2.55
N ASN A 49 -30.56 -4.04 3.79
CA ASN A 49 -31.51 -3.96 4.89
C ASN A 49 -31.29 -2.79 5.86
N ALA A 50 -30.43 -1.83 5.52
CA ALA A 50 -30.15 -0.69 6.39
C ALA A 50 -31.32 0.30 6.44
N CYS A 51 -31.63 0.78 7.65
CA CYS A 51 -32.75 1.68 7.91
C CYS A 51 -32.23 3.04 8.37
N PHE A 52 -32.57 4.08 7.59
CA PHE A 52 -32.31 5.46 7.97
C PHE A 52 -33.30 5.87 9.06
N SER A 53 -32.90 5.77 10.31
CA SER A 53 -33.72 6.13 11.45
C SER A 53 -32.84 6.39 12.66
N GLU A 54 -33.09 7.50 13.36
CA GLU A 54 -32.42 7.79 14.63
C GLU A 54 -32.92 6.83 15.71
N THR A 55 -32.00 6.17 16.40
CA THR A 55 -32.27 5.35 17.58
C THR A 55 -31.69 6.02 18.83
N PRO A 56 -32.05 5.57 20.05
CA PRO A 56 -31.47 6.13 21.28
C PRO A 56 -29.94 6.04 21.34
N LEU A 57 -29.34 4.96 20.82
CA LEU A 57 -27.88 4.78 20.84
C LEU A 57 -27.19 5.68 19.80
N LEU A 58 -27.72 5.82 18.58
CA LEU A 58 -27.21 6.79 17.62
C LEU A 58 -27.25 8.23 18.16
N LYS A 59 -28.36 8.60 18.81
CA LYS A 59 -28.52 9.91 19.44
C LYS A 59 -27.56 10.13 20.61
N LYS A 60 -27.39 9.13 21.49
CA LYS A 60 -26.38 9.16 22.57
C LYS A 60 -24.99 9.36 21.99
N THR A 61 -24.63 8.58 20.98
CA THR A 61 -23.31 8.65 20.32
C THR A 61 -23.06 10.04 19.74
N TYR A 62 -24.06 10.66 19.12
CA TYR A 62 -23.95 12.03 18.63
C TYR A 62 -23.72 13.05 19.76
N ILE A 63 -24.48 12.96 20.86
CA ILE A 63 -24.32 13.85 22.01
C ILE A 63 -22.89 13.77 22.55
N GLU A 64 -22.36 12.56 22.74
CA GLU A 64 -21.00 12.40 23.24
C GLU A 64 -19.94 12.90 22.25
N LEU A 65 -20.14 12.72 20.95
CA LEU A 65 -19.25 13.30 19.93
C LEU A 65 -19.28 14.83 19.96
N SER A 66 -20.44 15.44 20.13
CA SER A 66 -20.58 16.89 20.28
C SER A 66 -19.88 17.40 21.54
N GLU A 67 -20.08 16.75 22.69
CA GLU A 67 -19.38 17.07 23.94
C GLU A 67 -17.86 16.94 23.79
N TYR A 68 -17.40 15.90 23.08
CA TYR A 68 -16.00 15.68 22.79
C TYR A 68 -15.43 16.81 21.91
N PHE A 69 -16.10 17.20 20.83
CA PHE A 69 -15.66 18.30 19.96
C PHE A 69 -15.67 19.66 20.66
N ASP A 70 -16.52 19.83 21.67
CA ASP A 70 -16.56 21.01 22.55
C ASP A 70 -15.49 20.97 23.65
N GLY A 71 -14.72 19.89 23.77
CA GLY A 71 -13.73 19.69 24.83
C GLY A 71 -14.33 19.40 26.22
N LYS A 72 -15.64 19.10 26.30
CA LYS A 72 -16.36 18.80 27.56
C LYS A 72 -16.29 17.31 27.95
N ARG A 73 -15.82 16.46 27.04
CA ARG A 73 -15.71 15.01 27.23
C ARG A 73 -14.36 14.50 26.78
N THR A 74 -13.76 13.65 27.61
CA THR A 74 -12.48 12.99 27.33
C THR A 74 -12.62 11.48 27.11
N VAL A 75 -13.74 10.88 27.50
CA VAL A 75 -14.03 9.44 27.42
C VAL A 75 -15.42 9.19 26.84
N PHE A 76 -15.53 8.24 25.90
CA PHE A 76 -16.81 7.80 25.34
C PHE A 76 -17.39 6.63 26.15
N ASP A 77 -18.69 6.67 26.42
CA ASP A 77 -19.50 5.60 27.01
C ASP A 77 -20.44 5.00 25.95
N ILE A 78 -19.85 4.58 24.83
CA ILE A 78 -20.57 4.05 23.67
C ILE A 78 -20.14 2.61 23.41
N PRO A 79 -21.06 1.63 23.37
CA PRO A 79 -20.73 0.27 22.96
C PRO A 79 -20.34 0.26 21.48
N VAL A 80 -19.15 -0.27 21.16
CA VAL A 80 -18.66 -0.41 19.80
C VAL A 80 -18.40 -1.89 19.47
N ASP A 81 -18.82 -2.33 18.29
CA ASP A 81 -18.50 -3.67 17.76
C ASP A 81 -18.09 -3.58 16.28
N PRO A 82 -16.86 -3.10 16.01
CA PRO A 82 -16.36 -3.02 14.64
C PRO A 82 -16.04 -4.41 14.06
N GLU A 83 -16.43 -4.63 12.80
CA GLU A 83 -16.02 -5.81 12.05
C GLU A 83 -14.57 -5.70 11.57
N GLY A 84 -13.79 -6.76 11.77
CA GLY A 84 -12.39 -6.81 11.36
C GLY A 84 -11.70 -8.12 11.74
N THR A 85 -10.51 -8.34 11.18
CA THR A 85 -9.64 -9.47 11.50
C THR A 85 -9.25 -9.47 12.98
N ALA A 86 -8.84 -10.64 13.50
CA ALA A 86 -8.38 -10.77 14.89
C ALA A 86 -7.25 -9.79 15.24
N PHE A 87 -6.33 -9.52 14.31
CA PHE A 87 -5.26 -8.55 14.51
C PHE A 87 -5.79 -7.11 14.57
N GLN A 88 -6.71 -6.73 13.68
CA GLN A 88 -7.34 -5.40 13.71
C GLN A 88 -8.08 -5.17 15.03
N LYS A 89 -8.88 -6.14 15.49
CA LYS A 89 -9.58 -6.05 16.78
C LYS A 89 -8.61 -5.90 17.95
N LYS A 90 -7.47 -6.60 17.95
CA LYS A 90 -6.40 -6.41 18.95
C LYS A 90 -5.82 -5.00 18.91
N VAL A 91 -5.49 -4.48 17.73
CA VAL A 91 -4.99 -3.11 17.57
C VAL A 91 -6.01 -2.10 18.10
N TRP A 92 -7.27 -2.19 17.65
CA TRP A 92 -8.33 -1.28 18.09
C TRP A 92 -8.55 -1.28 19.61
N LYS A 93 -8.44 -2.46 20.25
CA LYS A 93 -8.45 -2.56 21.71
C LYS A 93 -7.28 -1.81 22.37
N VAL A 94 -6.07 -1.88 21.80
CA VAL A 94 -4.92 -1.10 22.27
C VAL A 94 -5.17 0.40 22.10
N LEU A 95 -5.77 0.82 20.98
CA LEU A 95 -6.07 2.23 20.74
C LEU A 95 -6.99 2.81 21.81
N CYS A 96 -8.03 2.08 22.23
CA CYS A 96 -8.93 2.50 23.29
C CYS A 96 -8.22 2.73 24.65
N GLY A 97 -7.01 2.19 24.84
CA GLY A 97 -6.19 2.42 26.02
C GLY A 97 -5.30 3.67 25.96
N ILE A 98 -5.23 4.37 24.82
CA ILE A 98 -4.45 5.61 24.69
C ILE A 98 -5.27 6.76 25.31
N PRO A 99 -4.81 7.43 26.39
CA PRO A 99 -5.56 8.50 27.04
C PRO A 99 -5.83 9.71 26.13
N TYR A 100 -6.82 10.51 26.49
CA TYR A 100 -7.11 11.79 25.83
C TYR A 100 -5.94 12.77 25.99
N GLY A 101 -5.50 13.39 24.91
CA GLY A 101 -4.35 14.31 24.90
C GLY A 101 -2.99 13.62 24.76
N GLU A 102 -2.96 12.29 24.91
CA GLU A 102 -1.76 11.48 24.79
C GLU A 102 -1.62 10.87 23.40
N THR A 103 -0.38 10.60 23.01
CA THR A 103 -0.08 9.96 21.73
C THR A 103 0.77 8.72 21.92
N MET A 104 0.65 7.78 20.99
CA MET A 104 1.43 6.54 20.99
C MET A 104 2.06 6.33 19.64
N THR A 105 3.27 5.79 19.60
CA THR A 105 3.90 5.49 18.31
C THR A 105 3.29 4.23 17.67
N TYR A 106 3.36 4.14 16.34
CA TYR A 106 2.99 2.91 15.63
C TYR A 106 3.74 1.68 16.16
N GLY A 107 5.02 1.82 16.53
CA GLY A 107 5.83 0.73 17.10
C GLY A 107 5.37 0.29 18.48
N MET A 108 5.08 1.24 19.38
CA MET A 108 4.55 0.93 20.72
C MET A 108 3.18 0.26 20.63
N THR A 109 2.31 0.77 19.76
CA THR A 109 0.98 0.17 19.51
C THR A 109 1.13 -1.27 19.01
N ALA A 110 2.08 -1.52 18.11
CA ALA A 110 2.35 -2.86 17.58
C ALA A 110 2.84 -3.82 18.69
N ALA A 111 3.74 -3.36 19.56
CA ALA A 111 4.23 -4.13 20.70
C ALA A 111 3.09 -4.52 21.65
N LEU A 112 2.22 -3.57 22.02
CA LEU A 112 1.06 -3.82 22.88
C LEU A 112 0.00 -4.70 22.21
N ALA A 113 -0.12 -4.65 20.88
CA ALA A 113 -1.00 -5.54 20.12
C ALA A 113 -0.45 -6.98 20.00
N GLY A 114 0.74 -7.25 20.57
CA GLY A 114 1.36 -8.58 20.62
C GLY A 114 2.34 -8.86 19.49
N ASN A 115 2.69 -7.86 18.67
CA ASN A 115 3.71 -8.00 17.64
C ASN A 115 4.51 -6.69 17.48
N PRO A 116 5.65 -6.52 18.20
CA PRO A 116 6.48 -5.32 18.15
C PRO A 116 6.97 -4.92 16.74
N LYS A 117 6.96 -5.85 15.78
CA LYS A 117 7.39 -5.62 14.39
C LYS A 117 6.25 -5.21 13.46
N ALA A 118 5.02 -5.12 13.95
CA ALA A 118 3.81 -4.92 13.15
C ALA A 118 3.40 -3.45 12.93
N SER A 119 4.30 -2.47 13.07
CA SER A 119 3.98 -1.03 12.94
C SER A 119 3.22 -0.67 11.66
N ARG A 120 3.58 -1.29 10.52
CA ARG A 120 2.86 -1.08 9.24
C ARG A 120 1.46 -1.69 9.25
N ALA A 121 1.32 -2.87 9.84
CA ALA A 121 0.02 -3.53 9.97
C ALA A 121 -0.90 -2.77 10.95
N VAL A 122 -0.34 -2.15 11.99
CA VAL A 122 -1.06 -1.17 12.83
C VAL A 122 -1.54 0.01 11.97
N GLY A 123 -0.69 0.56 11.10
CA GLY A 123 -1.10 1.58 10.13
C GLY A 123 -2.29 1.16 9.26
N ALA A 124 -2.26 -0.06 8.74
CA ALA A 124 -3.38 -0.62 7.97
C ALA A 124 -4.64 -0.84 8.83
N ALA A 125 -4.50 -1.30 10.07
CA ALA A 125 -5.61 -1.46 11.01
C ALA A 125 -6.23 -0.11 11.40
N ASN A 126 -5.43 0.92 11.60
CA ASN A 126 -5.88 2.28 11.88
C ASN A 126 -6.65 2.87 10.68
N ASN A 127 -6.18 2.61 9.45
CA ASN A 127 -6.87 3.06 8.23
C ASN A 127 -8.21 2.33 7.99
N ARG A 128 -8.35 1.11 8.52
CA ARG A 128 -9.57 0.31 8.43
C ARG A 128 -10.45 0.39 9.68
N ASN A 129 -10.15 1.30 10.61
CA ASN A 129 -10.97 1.50 11.80
C ASN A 129 -12.33 2.09 11.37
N PRO A 130 -13.44 1.34 11.49
CA PRO A 130 -14.73 1.80 11.01
C PRO A 130 -15.40 2.76 12.01
N VAL A 131 -14.94 2.83 13.27
CA VAL A 131 -15.50 3.70 14.31
C VAL A 131 -14.45 4.74 14.76
N MET A 132 -14.00 5.54 13.80
CA MET A 132 -12.99 6.59 14.05
C MET A 132 -13.43 7.59 15.13
N ILE A 133 -12.47 8.26 15.78
CA ILE A 133 -12.66 9.12 16.98
C ILE A 133 -12.98 8.34 18.25
N ILE A 134 -14.02 7.50 18.24
CA ILE A 134 -14.40 6.69 19.42
C ILE A 134 -13.34 5.61 19.67
N ILE A 135 -12.91 4.92 18.61
CA ILE A 135 -11.66 4.15 18.62
C ILE A 135 -10.57 5.11 18.15
N PRO A 136 -9.67 5.60 19.03
CA PRO A 136 -8.91 6.84 18.80
C PRO A 136 -7.64 6.60 17.96
N CYS A 137 -7.81 6.17 16.71
CA CYS A 137 -6.68 5.91 15.80
C CYS A 137 -5.91 7.19 15.40
N HIS A 138 -6.49 8.38 15.61
CA HIS A 138 -5.81 9.67 15.42
C HIS A 138 -4.67 9.90 16.43
N ARG A 139 -4.67 9.22 17.58
CA ARG A 139 -3.63 9.33 18.61
C ARG A 139 -2.33 8.58 18.27
N VAL A 140 -2.32 7.80 17.20
CA VAL A 140 -1.12 7.04 16.80
C VAL A 140 -0.26 7.84 15.83
N ILE A 141 1.01 8.06 16.16
CA ILE A 141 1.94 8.91 15.39
C ILE A 141 3.25 8.19 15.02
N GLY A 142 4.05 8.82 14.15
CA GLY A 142 5.41 8.37 13.85
C GLY A 142 6.33 8.45 15.07
N ALA A 143 7.38 7.62 15.12
CA ALA A 143 8.33 7.62 16.24
C ALA A 143 9.15 8.93 16.33
N ASP A 144 9.23 9.67 15.21
CA ASP A 144 9.81 11.00 15.08
C ASP A 144 8.83 12.13 15.38
N GLY A 145 7.62 11.82 15.84
CA GLY A 145 6.54 12.78 16.06
C GLY A 145 5.72 13.13 14.82
N SER A 146 6.01 12.54 13.66
CA SER A 146 5.30 12.86 12.41
C SER A 146 3.83 12.43 12.43
N LEU A 147 2.95 13.32 11.97
CA LEU A 147 1.55 13.01 11.72
C LEU A 147 1.40 12.27 10.40
N THR A 148 1.37 10.94 10.47
CA THR A 148 1.19 10.07 9.30
C THR A 148 0.00 9.15 9.50
N GLY A 149 -0.71 8.83 8.43
CA GLY A 149 -1.83 7.88 8.41
C GLY A 149 -3.06 8.30 9.24
N TYR A 150 -4.18 8.55 8.57
CA TYR A 150 -5.51 8.65 9.17
C TYR A 150 -6.56 8.61 8.07
N ALA A 151 -7.58 7.76 8.20
CA ALA A 151 -8.62 7.59 7.17
C ALA A 151 -9.41 8.90 6.92
N GLY A 152 -9.53 9.75 7.95
CA GLY A 152 -10.19 11.05 7.87
C GLY A 152 -9.34 12.18 7.27
N GLY A 153 -8.08 11.93 6.90
CA GLY A 153 -7.15 12.98 6.44
C GLY A 153 -6.27 13.55 7.56
N ILE A 154 -5.05 13.97 7.21
CA ILE A 154 -4.06 14.47 8.19
C ILE A 154 -4.52 15.78 8.84
N ASP A 155 -5.26 16.61 8.13
CA ASP A 155 -5.84 17.85 8.63
C ASP A 155 -6.85 17.61 9.75
N VAL A 156 -7.69 16.58 9.62
CA VAL A 156 -8.64 16.19 10.68
C VAL A 156 -7.87 15.61 11.87
N LYS A 157 -6.85 14.80 11.62
CA LYS A 157 -5.99 14.23 12.67
C LYS A 157 -5.33 15.33 13.51
N GLU A 158 -4.75 16.33 12.85
CA GLU A 158 -4.10 17.48 13.50
C GLU A 158 -5.11 18.25 14.35
N LYS A 159 -6.28 18.59 13.81
CA LYS A 159 -7.35 19.28 14.56
C LYS A 159 -7.82 18.51 15.80
N LEU A 160 -7.96 17.19 15.69
CA LEU A 160 -8.36 16.34 16.82
C LEU A 160 -7.27 16.34 17.90
N LEU A 161 -6.00 16.21 17.52
CA LEU A 161 -4.89 16.25 18.48
C LEU A 161 -4.76 17.63 19.14
N ASP A 162 -4.95 18.72 18.40
CA ASP A 162 -4.92 20.08 18.95
C ASP A 162 -6.09 20.36 19.88
N LEU A 163 -7.29 19.88 19.54
CA LEU A 163 -8.46 19.90 20.42
C LEU A 163 -8.14 19.20 21.74
N GLU A 164 -7.56 17.99 21.66
CA GLU A 164 -7.23 17.22 22.85
C GLU A 164 -6.17 17.91 23.72
N ARG A 165 -5.12 18.48 23.11
CA ARG A 165 -4.05 19.19 23.83
C ARG A 165 -4.56 20.44 24.56
N LYS A 166 -5.42 21.24 23.92
CA LYS A 166 -5.94 22.49 24.51
C LYS A 166 -6.66 22.28 25.84
N VAL A 167 -7.39 21.17 25.97
CA VAL A 167 -8.08 20.80 27.22
C VAL A 167 -7.06 20.39 28.29
N THR A 168 -6.03 19.62 27.93
CA THR A 168 -4.98 19.23 28.90
C THR A 168 -4.14 20.40 29.42
N GLU A 169 -3.99 21.48 28.63
CA GLU A 169 -3.28 22.69 29.05
C GLU A 169 -4.13 23.57 29.98
N THR A 170 -5.46 23.65 29.75
CA THR A 170 -6.38 24.41 30.61
C THR A 170 -6.61 23.75 31.97
N ASP A 171 -6.54 22.42 32.06
CA ASP A 171 -6.57 21.69 33.34
C ASP A 171 -5.28 21.89 34.16
N ARG A 172 -4.11 22.01 33.51
CA ARG A 172 -2.83 22.27 34.20
C ARG A 172 -2.74 23.69 34.77
N ASP A 173 -3.27 24.68 34.05
CA ASP A 173 -3.30 26.08 34.51
C ASP A 173 -4.36 26.34 35.59
N SER A 174 -5.41 25.52 35.66
CA SER A 174 -6.43 25.59 36.73
C SER A 174 -6.05 24.80 37.98
N SER A 175 -5.21 23.76 37.87
CA SER A 175 -4.65 23.03 39.02
C SER A 175 -3.37 23.65 39.62
N GLY A 176 -2.81 24.69 39.00
CA GLY A 176 -1.49 25.25 39.33
C GLY A 176 -1.47 26.46 40.28
N ARG A 177 -2.61 26.85 40.87
CA ARG A 177 -2.71 27.98 41.81
C ARG A 177 -3.22 27.56 43.18
N GLU A 178 -2.50 26.66 43.85
CA GLU A 178 -2.53 26.51 45.31
C GLU A 178 -1.39 25.56 45.70
N ASP A 179 -0.20 26.11 45.91
CA ASP A 179 0.52 25.97 47.19
C ASP A 179 1.89 26.64 47.11
N GLY A 180 2.15 27.46 48.13
CA GLY A 180 3.26 28.38 48.19
C GLY A 180 4.56 27.79 48.71
N ASN A 181 5.64 28.35 48.17
CA ASN A 181 6.78 28.90 48.89
C ASN A 181 7.83 27.94 49.49
N GLY A 182 9.06 28.06 48.97
CA GLY A 182 10.23 28.26 49.84
C GLY A 182 11.50 27.46 49.54
N ARG A 183 12.50 28.17 49.00
CA ARG A 183 13.97 27.92 49.08
C ARG A 183 14.47 26.73 48.24
N GLU A 184 15.56 26.82 47.47
CA GLU A 184 16.85 27.41 47.80
C GLU A 184 17.67 27.69 46.52
N LYS A 185 18.32 28.85 46.45
CA LYS A 185 19.40 29.15 45.51
C LYS A 185 20.71 28.69 46.15
N ALA A 186 21.63 28.07 45.39
CA ALA A 186 23.04 28.48 45.29
C ALA A 186 23.93 27.46 44.53
N GLU A 187 24.70 28.00 43.59
CA GLU A 187 26.11 27.68 43.29
C GLU A 187 26.52 26.28 42.75
N ARG A 188 26.96 26.24 41.48
CA ARG A 188 28.40 26.38 41.10
C ARG A 188 28.58 26.29 39.58
N LYS A 189 29.07 27.38 38.98
CA LYS A 189 29.96 27.35 37.80
C LYS A 189 31.35 26.98 38.30
N GLU A 190 32.14 26.21 37.53
CA GLU A 190 33.26 26.74 36.72
C GLU A 190 34.20 25.61 36.23
N ASN A 191 34.91 25.96 35.14
CA ASN A 191 36.12 25.38 34.55
C ASN A 191 35.94 24.23 33.54
N GLY A 192 36.49 24.31 32.32
CA GLY A 192 37.38 25.30 31.73
C GLY A 192 37.88 24.82 30.35
N ARG A 193 38.17 25.78 29.47
CA ARG A 193 38.68 25.60 28.10
C ARG A 193 40.19 25.31 28.07
N GLY A 194 40.67 24.66 26.99
CA GLY A 194 42.06 24.75 26.49
C GLY A 194 42.38 23.60 25.53
N LYS A 195 42.33 23.78 24.20
CA LYS A 195 43.37 24.27 23.25
C LYS A 195 44.44 23.24 22.83
N ALA A 196 44.42 22.99 21.51
CA ALA A 196 45.53 23.00 20.54
C ALA A 196 46.60 21.88 20.48
N GLU A 197 46.64 21.26 19.28
CA GLU A 197 47.79 20.94 18.42
C GLU A 197 49.02 20.17 18.95
N ARG A 198 49.33 19.02 18.32
CA ARG A 198 50.59 18.81 17.58
C ARG A 198 50.62 17.51 16.74
N LYS A 199 50.86 17.72 15.43
CA LYS A 199 51.81 17.06 14.51
C LYS A 199 51.91 15.53 14.38
N GLU A 200 51.60 15.09 13.15
CA GLU A 200 52.48 14.37 12.21
C GLU A 200 53.61 13.48 12.79
N ASN A 201 53.58 12.18 12.49
CA ASN A 201 54.28 11.57 11.34
C ASN A 201 54.29 10.03 11.44
N GLY A 202 54.34 9.34 10.29
CA GLY A 202 55.08 8.08 10.20
C GLY A 202 54.37 6.85 9.64
N ARG A 203 54.10 6.86 8.32
CA ARG A 203 54.32 5.77 7.34
C ARG A 203 54.39 4.31 7.84
N GLY A 204 53.38 3.53 7.42
CA GLY A 204 53.51 2.41 6.47
C GLY A 204 54.18 1.11 6.91
N LYS A 205 53.46 -0.01 6.72
CA LYS A 205 53.97 -1.16 5.92
C LYS A 205 52.84 -2.14 5.58
N ALA A 206 52.98 -2.67 4.37
CA ALA A 206 52.08 -3.57 3.67
C ALA A 206 52.31 -5.04 4.04
N GLU A 207 51.29 -5.84 3.72
CA GLU A 207 51.27 -7.24 3.31
C GLU A 207 51.97 -8.31 4.16
N ARG A 208 51.16 -9.30 4.55
CA ARG A 208 51.60 -10.71 4.53
C ARG A 208 50.49 -11.59 3.97
N LYS A 209 50.77 -12.13 2.78
CA LYS A 209 50.10 -13.30 2.19
C LYS A 209 50.44 -14.52 3.02
N GLU A 210 49.46 -15.38 3.26
CA GLU A 210 49.74 -16.77 3.63
C GLU A 210 48.86 -17.70 2.80
N ASN A 211 49.54 -18.48 1.96
CA ASN A 211 49.01 -19.54 1.13
C ASN A 211 48.79 -20.79 2.00
N GLY A 212 47.55 -21.26 2.08
CA GLY A 212 47.21 -22.63 2.53
C GLY A 212 46.94 -23.52 1.32
N ARG A 213 47.62 -24.66 1.26
CA ARG A 213 47.69 -25.63 0.16
C ARG A 213 46.34 -26.29 -0.14
N LYS A 214 46.12 -26.60 -1.42
CA LYS A 214 45.07 -27.51 -1.93
C LYS A 214 45.62 -28.93 -1.92
N ASP A 215 44.91 -29.84 -1.29
CA ASP A 215 44.99 -31.27 -1.59
C ASP A 215 43.97 -31.59 -2.70
N PRO A 216 44.37 -32.30 -3.77
CA PRO A 216 43.45 -32.86 -4.76
C PRO A 216 43.02 -34.26 -4.30
N ASP A 217 41.90 -34.72 -4.85
CA ASP A 217 41.26 -36.01 -4.58
C ASP A 217 40.31 -36.02 -3.37
N ASP A 218 39.06 -35.61 -3.62
CA ASP A 218 37.93 -36.41 -3.13
C ASP A 218 36.72 -36.31 -4.06
N GLU A 219 36.38 -37.49 -4.58
CA GLU A 219 35.06 -37.96 -5.01
C GLU A 219 34.25 -37.16 -6.06
N LYS A 220 34.40 -37.62 -7.30
CA LYS A 220 33.27 -37.81 -8.21
C LYS A 220 32.27 -38.80 -7.58
N SER A 221 31.34 -38.32 -6.76
CA SER A 221 30.11 -39.07 -6.47
C SER A 221 29.07 -38.73 -7.53
N GLY A 222 28.59 -39.76 -8.22
CA GLY A 222 27.57 -39.67 -9.26
C GLY A 222 26.31 -39.06 -8.68
N ARG A 223 25.99 -37.85 -9.14
CA ARG A 223 24.79 -37.13 -8.72
C ARG A 223 23.58 -37.82 -9.38
N ASN A 224 22.83 -38.58 -8.60
CA ASN A 224 21.56 -39.15 -9.05
C ASN A 224 20.51 -38.02 -9.10
N THR A 225 20.52 -37.23 -10.18
CA THR A 225 19.64 -36.08 -10.44
C THR A 225 18.21 -36.48 -10.84
N SER A 226 17.80 -37.72 -10.57
CA SER A 226 16.51 -38.26 -11.01
C SER A 226 15.31 -37.73 -10.21
N ASP A 227 15.50 -37.26 -8.98
CA ASP A 227 14.43 -36.67 -8.16
C ASP A 227 14.63 -35.16 -7.93
N ILE A 228 13.73 -34.36 -8.53
CA ILE A 228 13.73 -32.90 -8.38
C ILE A 228 13.48 -32.45 -6.94
N SER A 229 12.78 -33.24 -6.13
CA SER A 229 12.52 -32.94 -4.72
C SER A 229 13.82 -32.98 -3.90
N VAL A 230 14.67 -33.99 -4.17
CA VAL A 230 15.99 -34.10 -3.53
C VAL A 230 16.87 -32.92 -3.93
N PHE A 231 16.91 -32.60 -5.22
CA PHE A 231 17.67 -31.44 -5.71
C PHE A 231 17.19 -30.12 -5.08
N ALA A 232 15.88 -29.90 -4.97
CA ALA A 232 15.34 -28.71 -4.32
C ALA A 232 15.71 -28.64 -2.83
N SER A 233 15.71 -29.78 -2.12
CA SER A 233 16.17 -29.85 -0.73
C SER A 233 17.66 -29.48 -0.58
N GLU A 234 18.52 -29.93 -1.50
CA GLU A 234 19.93 -29.54 -1.53
C GLU A 234 20.11 -28.04 -1.79
N ILE A 235 19.32 -27.46 -2.69
CA ILE A 235 19.31 -26.01 -2.94
C ILE A 235 18.91 -25.26 -1.67
N ARG A 236 17.85 -25.69 -0.97
CA ARG A 236 17.45 -25.09 0.30
C ARG A 236 18.58 -25.12 1.33
N LYS A 237 19.24 -26.27 1.53
CA LYS A 237 20.38 -26.37 2.45
C LYS A 237 21.50 -25.39 2.09
N ARG A 238 21.82 -25.24 0.80
CA ARG A 238 22.80 -24.23 0.33
C ARG A 238 22.33 -22.80 0.66
N LEU A 239 21.06 -22.47 0.44
CA LEU A 239 20.52 -21.15 0.78
C LEU A 239 20.59 -20.89 2.29
N GLU A 240 20.29 -21.89 3.12
CA GLU A 240 20.40 -21.78 4.58
C GLU A 240 21.85 -21.52 5.03
N THR A 241 22.85 -22.12 4.38
CA THR A 241 24.26 -21.80 4.67
C THR A 241 24.68 -20.38 4.27
N LEU A 242 23.97 -19.78 3.32
CA LEU A 242 24.20 -18.41 2.85
C LEU A 242 23.32 -17.37 3.58
N ALA A 243 22.47 -17.83 4.51
CA ALA A 243 21.53 -16.97 5.21
C ALA A 243 22.21 -16.15 6.31
N GLU A 244 21.93 -14.85 6.31
CA GLU A 244 22.43 -13.92 7.31
C GLU A 244 21.26 -13.48 8.22
N PRO A 245 21.29 -13.77 9.55
CA PRO A 245 20.20 -13.41 10.45
C PRO A 245 19.86 -11.92 10.50
N GLU A 246 20.86 -11.04 10.42
CA GLU A 246 20.68 -9.59 10.36
C GLU A 246 20.02 -9.16 9.05
N TYR A 247 20.46 -9.74 7.92
CA TYR A 247 19.84 -9.46 6.63
C TYR A 247 18.41 -9.98 6.57
N ARG A 248 18.12 -11.15 7.15
CA ARG A 248 16.76 -11.66 7.31
C ARG A 248 15.86 -10.65 8.02
N GLN A 249 16.33 -10.07 9.13
CA GLN A 249 15.57 -9.07 9.88
C GLN A 249 15.33 -7.81 9.04
N PHE A 250 16.37 -7.33 8.35
CA PHE A 250 16.26 -6.21 7.41
C PHE A 250 15.22 -6.49 6.31
N SER A 251 15.33 -7.62 5.60
CA SER A 251 14.40 -8.02 4.53
C SER A 251 12.96 -8.17 5.04
N SER A 252 12.78 -8.77 6.22
CA SER A 252 11.46 -8.90 6.87
C SER A 252 10.82 -7.54 7.17
N SER A 253 11.62 -6.53 7.54
CA SER A 253 11.12 -5.17 7.80
C SER A 253 10.62 -4.46 6.52
N LEU A 254 11.16 -4.85 5.36
CA LEU A 254 10.78 -4.29 4.06
C LEU A 254 9.55 -4.97 3.46
N LEU A 255 9.32 -6.24 3.80
CA LEU A 255 8.31 -7.12 3.22
C LEU A 255 7.26 -7.57 4.24
N PRO A 256 6.34 -6.66 4.66
CA PRO A 256 5.32 -6.99 5.64
C PRO A 256 4.36 -8.03 5.05
N GLY A 257 4.09 -9.10 5.81
CA GLY A 257 3.22 -10.20 5.38
C GLY A 257 3.93 -11.32 4.62
N THR A 258 5.22 -11.15 4.27
CA THR A 258 6.02 -12.24 3.71
C THR A 258 6.55 -13.12 4.84
N GLU A 259 6.15 -14.38 4.84
CA GLU A 259 6.59 -15.41 5.78
C GLU A 259 7.77 -16.21 5.22
N ASN A 260 8.43 -17.00 6.07
CA ASN A 260 9.52 -17.91 5.67
C ASN A 260 10.65 -17.23 4.87
N ILE A 261 11.24 -16.17 5.44
CA ILE A 261 12.42 -15.47 4.87
C ILE A 261 13.68 -16.08 5.48
N LEU A 262 14.60 -16.55 4.62
CA LEU A 262 15.89 -17.11 5.04
C LEU A 262 16.89 -16.01 5.40
N GLY A 263 16.98 -14.96 4.58
CA GLY A 263 17.97 -13.89 4.67
C GLY A 263 19.17 -14.08 3.75
N VAL A 264 18.97 -14.51 2.50
CA VAL A 264 20.06 -14.65 1.52
C VAL A 264 20.18 -13.41 0.65
N ARG A 265 21.39 -12.86 0.50
CA ARG A 265 21.65 -11.66 -0.32
C ARG A 265 21.43 -11.95 -1.81
N LEU A 266 20.90 -10.95 -2.53
CA LEU A 266 20.63 -11.04 -3.97
C LEU A 266 21.82 -11.50 -4.84
N PRO A 267 23.08 -11.06 -4.62
CA PRO A 267 24.21 -11.53 -5.42
C PRO A 267 24.43 -13.05 -5.31
N ALA A 268 24.28 -13.61 -4.10
CA ALA A 268 24.42 -15.05 -3.86
C ALA A 268 23.27 -15.83 -4.50
N LEU A 269 22.03 -15.36 -4.33
CA LEU A 269 20.84 -15.91 -5.01
C LEU A 269 21.00 -15.91 -6.55
N ARG A 270 21.47 -14.81 -7.13
CA ARG A 270 21.71 -14.72 -8.59
C ARG A 270 22.84 -15.64 -9.03
N ALA A 271 23.86 -15.87 -8.20
CA ALA A 271 24.92 -16.82 -8.50
C ALA A 271 24.40 -18.26 -8.54
N GLU A 272 23.54 -18.63 -7.59
CA GLU A 272 22.91 -19.95 -7.59
C GLU A 272 21.93 -20.11 -8.77
N ALA A 273 21.15 -19.07 -9.08
CA ALA A 273 20.25 -19.06 -10.22
C ALA A 273 20.97 -19.34 -11.55
N ARG A 274 22.16 -18.76 -11.74
CA ARG A 274 22.98 -19.00 -12.95
C ARG A 274 23.43 -20.45 -13.08
N LYS A 275 23.73 -21.12 -11.97
CA LYS A 275 24.12 -22.55 -11.99
C LYS A 275 22.94 -23.41 -12.41
N ILE A 276 21.77 -23.21 -11.80
CA ILE A 276 20.55 -23.96 -12.10
C ILE A 276 20.08 -23.69 -13.54
N ALA A 277 20.05 -22.41 -13.97
CA ALA A 277 19.63 -22.05 -15.32
C ALA A 277 20.61 -22.51 -16.41
N GLY A 278 21.85 -22.81 -16.05
CA GLY A 278 22.86 -23.37 -16.95
C GLY A 278 22.78 -24.89 -17.12
N ASP A 279 21.97 -25.57 -16.30
CA ASP A 279 21.80 -27.03 -16.31
C ASP A 279 20.45 -27.40 -16.94
N PRO A 280 20.44 -27.95 -18.19
CA PRO A 280 19.20 -28.29 -18.89
C PRO A 280 18.30 -29.28 -18.13
N ASP A 281 18.86 -30.14 -17.28
CA ASP A 281 18.10 -31.20 -16.62
C ASP A 281 17.20 -30.66 -15.50
N VAL A 282 17.56 -29.50 -14.94
CA VAL A 282 16.88 -28.89 -13.78
C VAL A 282 16.36 -27.48 -14.03
N SER A 283 16.83 -26.79 -15.07
CA SER A 283 16.52 -25.38 -15.33
C SER A 283 15.01 -25.06 -15.46
N GLU A 284 14.21 -26.00 -15.97
CA GLU A 284 12.74 -25.89 -16.01
C GLU A 284 12.07 -26.61 -14.83
N LYS A 285 12.61 -27.77 -14.43
CA LYS A 285 12.02 -28.61 -13.38
C LYS A 285 12.07 -27.94 -12.00
N TYR A 286 13.14 -27.20 -11.69
CA TYR A 286 13.30 -26.55 -10.39
C TYR A 286 12.27 -25.43 -10.18
N PRO A 287 12.13 -24.43 -11.07
CA PRO A 287 11.05 -23.44 -10.94
C PRO A 287 9.68 -24.11 -10.84
N ASP A 288 9.39 -25.09 -11.70
CA ASP A 288 8.12 -25.81 -11.70
C ASP A 288 7.81 -26.50 -10.38
N HIS A 289 8.80 -27.15 -9.78
CA HIS A 289 8.69 -27.79 -8.49
C HIS A 289 8.35 -26.78 -7.38
N ILE A 290 9.09 -25.66 -7.31
CA ILE A 290 8.84 -24.59 -6.34
C ILE A 290 7.44 -23.99 -6.54
N LEU A 291 7.06 -23.69 -7.78
CA LEU A 291 5.76 -23.09 -8.10
C LEU A 291 4.59 -24.03 -7.80
N ASN A 292 4.77 -25.35 -7.96
CA ASN A 292 3.76 -26.34 -7.60
C ASN A 292 3.52 -26.39 -6.08
N ILE A 293 4.58 -26.36 -5.28
CA ILE A 293 4.44 -26.31 -3.81
C ILE A 293 3.80 -24.98 -3.40
N ARG A 294 4.23 -23.87 -4.03
CA ARG A 294 3.71 -22.53 -3.72
C ARG A 294 2.21 -22.39 -3.99
N ASN A 295 1.71 -23.03 -5.05
CA ASN A 295 0.28 -22.98 -5.42
C ASN A 295 -0.60 -23.97 -4.63
N ASP A 296 0.01 -24.86 -3.86
CA ASP A 296 -0.72 -25.81 -3.01
C ASP A 296 -1.05 -25.16 -1.64
N PRO A 297 -2.34 -24.91 -1.31
CA PRO A 297 -2.70 -24.25 -0.05
C PRO A 297 -2.21 -24.98 1.20
N ALA A 298 -2.01 -26.31 1.13
CA ALA A 298 -1.53 -27.10 2.26
C ALA A 298 -0.01 -27.01 2.44
N ARG A 299 0.74 -26.60 1.40
CA ARG A 299 2.21 -26.59 1.39
C ARG A 299 2.82 -25.24 1.01
N CYS A 300 2.03 -24.21 0.72
CA CYS A 300 2.53 -22.92 0.23
C CYS A 300 3.53 -22.23 1.16
N GLN A 301 3.43 -22.45 2.47
CA GLN A 301 4.36 -21.95 3.49
C GLN A 301 5.69 -22.73 3.55
N ALA A 302 5.76 -23.92 2.94
CA ALA A 302 6.97 -24.73 2.90
C ALA A 302 8.02 -24.16 1.92
N VAL A 303 7.65 -23.22 1.06
CA VAL A 303 8.61 -22.52 0.18
C VAL A 303 9.02 -21.20 0.84
N SER A 304 10.31 -20.94 0.91
CA SER A 304 10.84 -19.68 1.40
C SER A 304 10.72 -18.56 0.35
N PHE A 305 10.75 -17.32 0.82
CA PHE A 305 10.84 -16.13 -0.04
C PHE A 305 12.01 -16.24 -1.04
N GLU A 306 13.18 -16.68 -0.58
CA GLU A 306 14.38 -16.83 -1.40
C GLU A 306 14.28 -17.95 -2.44
N GLU A 307 13.58 -19.05 -2.15
CA GLU A 307 13.33 -20.10 -3.15
C GLU A 307 12.39 -19.61 -4.26
N ILE A 308 11.38 -18.79 -3.93
CA ILE A 308 10.50 -18.14 -4.93
C ILE A 308 11.33 -17.18 -5.79
N MET A 309 12.16 -16.35 -5.17
CA MET A 309 13.08 -15.44 -5.88
C MET A 309 14.02 -16.20 -6.81
N LEU A 310 14.59 -17.31 -6.32
CA LEU A 310 15.48 -18.18 -7.08
C LEU A 310 14.76 -18.80 -8.28
N ALA A 311 13.54 -19.32 -8.10
CA ALA A 311 12.72 -19.84 -9.20
C ALA A 311 12.45 -18.79 -10.28
N GLY A 312 12.15 -17.55 -9.89
CA GLY A 312 11.99 -16.43 -10.81
C GLY A 312 13.28 -16.11 -11.56
N PHE A 313 14.41 -16.07 -10.86
CA PHE A 313 15.70 -15.81 -11.50
C PHE A 313 16.07 -16.88 -12.51
N VAL A 314 15.89 -18.16 -12.17
CA VAL A 314 16.13 -19.27 -13.08
C VAL A 314 15.23 -19.16 -14.32
N THR A 315 13.93 -18.90 -14.13
CA THR A 315 12.97 -18.69 -15.21
C THR A 315 13.42 -17.59 -16.18
N GLY A 316 13.90 -16.46 -15.67
CA GLY A 316 14.37 -15.36 -16.52
C GLY A 316 15.72 -15.62 -17.20
N MET A 317 16.60 -16.42 -16.57
CA MET A 317 17.96 -16.71 -17.05
C MET A 317 18.06 -17.91 -17.99
N VAL A 318 17.03 -18.76 -18.04
CA VAL A 318 16.97 -19.91 -18.96
C VAL A 318 17.29 -19.48 -20.39
N LYS A 319 18.10 -20.26 -21.11
CA LYS A 319 18.53 -19.95 -22.48
C LYS A 319 17.55 -20.55 -23.49
N LYS A 320 16.39 -19.90 -23.65
CA LYS A 320 15.36 -20.25 -24.63
C LYS A 320 14.87 -19.02 -25.40
N PRO A 321 14.30 -19.20 -26.61
CA PRO A 321 13.56 -18.16 -27.31
C PRO A 321 12.43 -17.58 -26.44
N LEU A 322 12.02 -16.33 -26.69
CA LEU A 322 10.94 -15.69 -25.92
C LEU A 322 9.64 -16.49 -25.96
N SER A 323 9.29 -17.06 -27.12
CA SER A 323 8.06 -17.84 -27.32
C SER A 323 7.92 -19.00 -26.33
N GLU A 324 9.00 -19.72 -26.06
CA GLU A 324 9.05 -20.81 -25.07
C GLU A 324 9.11 -20.30 -23.62
N LYS A 325 9.64 -19.09 -23.40
CA LYS A 325 9.68 -18.47 -22.07
C LYS A 325 8.34 -17.91 -21.63
N ILE A 326 7.49 -17.46 -22.54
CA ILE A 326 6.21 -16.81 -22.20
C ILE A 326 5.34 -17.68 -21.27
N PRO A 327 5.14 -18.99 -21.50
CA PRO A 327 4.42 -19.86 -20.56
C PRO A 327 5.06 -19.91 -19.16
N LEU A 328 6.39 -20.00 -19.08
CA LEU A 328 7.13 -20.02 -17.81
C LEU A 328 6.98 -18.69 -17.06
N ILE A 329 7.10 -17.57 -17.78
CA ILE A 329 6.90 -16.22 -17.26
C ILE A 329 5.48 -16.08 -16.74
N ARG A 330 4.46 -16.53 -17.48
CA ARG A 330 3.05 -16.47 -17.05
C ARG A 330 2.79 -17.23 -15.76
N ARG A 331 3.33 -18.44 -15.67
CA ARG A 331 3.20 -19.25 -14.46
C ARG A 331 3.89 -18.61 -13.26
N PHE A 332 5.06 -17.98 -13.46
CA PHE A 332 5.75 -17.27 -12.39
C PHE A 332 5.01 -15.99 -11.96
N VAL A 333 4.57 -15.16 -12.90
CA VAL A 333 3.83 -13.91 -12.59
C VAL A 333 2.57 -14.19 -11.77
N ALA A 334 1.88 -15.31 -12.03
CA ALA A 334 0.68 -15.70 -11.30
C ALA A 334 0.88 -15.96 -9.80
N VAL A 335 2.11 -16.23 -9.33
CA VAL A 335 2.41 -16.52 -7.92
C VAL A 335 3.01 -15.33 -7.17
N ILE A 336 3.24 -14.20 -7.85
CA ILE A 336 3.86 -13.02 -7.25
C ILE A 336 2.87 -12.38 -6.27
N ASP A 337 3.30 -12.23 -5.03
CA ASP A 337 2.49 -11.68 -3.93
C ASP A 337 3.14 -10.48 -3.22
N ASN A 338 4.33 -10.07 -3.67
CA ASN A 338 5.05 -8.94 -3.11
C ASN A 338 5.90 -8.21 -4.16
N TRP A 339 6.17 -6.94 -3.87
CA TRP A 339 6.87 -6.05 -4.78
C TRP A 339 8.33 -6.45 -5.04
N SER A 340 9.01 -7.07 -4.07
CA SER A 340 10.43 -7.42 -4.23
C SER A 340 10.62 -8.58 -5.21
N VAL A 341 9.73 -9.58 -5.18
CA VAL A 341 9.68 -10.66 -6.18
C VAL A 341 9.37 -10.09 -7.56
N CYS A 342 8.35 -9.24 -7.66
CA CYS A 342 7.96 -8.59 -8.91
C CYS A 342 9.14 -7.85 -9.56
N ASP A 343 9.71 -6.89 -8.84
CA ASP A 343 10.72 -5.99 -9.39
C ASP A 343 12.02 -6.74 -9.72
N SER A 344 12.42 -7.67 -8.86
CA SER A 344 13.64 -8.45 -9.10
C SER A 344 13.51 -9.41 -10.29
N PHE A 345 12.31 -9.94 -10.52
CA PHE A 345 12.01 -10.76 -11.68
C PHE A 345 12.04 -9.94 -12.97
N CYS A 346 11.40 -8.76 -13.00
CA CYS A 346 11.43 -7.84 -14.14
C CYS A 346 12.87 -7.52 -14.58
N VAL A 347 13.75 -7.13 -13.65
CA VAL A 347 15.17 -6.87 -13.95
C VAL A 347 15.87 -8.09 -14.56
N THR A 348 15.49 -9.30 -14.13
CA THR A 348 16.12 -10.54 -14.58
C THR A 348 15.70 -10.96 -16.00
N LEU A 349 14.56 -10.47 -16.49
CA LEU A 349 14.09 -10.71 -17.85
C LEU A 349 14.81 -9.87 -18.92
N LYS A 350 15.85 -9.12 -18.57
CA LYS A 350 16.68 -8.34 -19.50
C LYS A 350 17.12 -9.10 -20.77
N PRO A 351 17.47 -10.41 -20.74
CA PRO A 351 17.79 -11.14 -21.97
C PRO A 351 16.60 -11.26 -22.93
N SER A 352 15.39 -11.48 -22.40
CA SER A 352 14.14 -11.60 -23.16
C SER A 352 13.71 -10.29 -23.82
N VAL A 353 14.21 -9.16 -23.30
CA VAL A 353 14.02 -7.82 -23.86
C VAL A 353 14.81 -7.62 -25.18
N ARG A 354 15.63 -8.57 -25.62
CA ARG A 354 16.16 -8.51 -27.00
C ARG A 354 15.05 -8.60 -28.04
N GLU A 355 13.96 -9.29 -27.71
CA GLU A 355 12.76 -9.50 -28.52
C GLU A 355 11.65 -8.50 -28.07
N ARG A 356 11.98 -7.21 -27.92
CA ARG A 356 11.05 -6.18 -27.36
C ARG A 356 9.70 -6.14 -28.05
N GLU A 357 9.71 -6.14 -29.38
CA GLU A 357 8.51 -6.03 -30.20
C GLU A 357 7.55 -7.20 -29.94
N GLU A 358 8.09 -8.41 -29.85
CA GLU A 358 7.33 -9.63 -29.56
C GLU A 358 6.85 -9.70 -28.11
N PHE A 359 7.60 -9.12 -27.16
CA PHE A 359 7.23 -9.17 -25.75
C PHE A 359 6.22 -8.10 -25.34
N LEU A 360 6.17 -6.98 -26.07
CA LEU A 360 5.30 -5.84 -25.77
C LEU A 360 3.79 -6.20 -25.69
N PRO A 361 3.22 -7.05 -26.58
CA PRO A 361 1.84 -7.54 -26.45
C PRO A 361 1.57 -8.29 -25.13
N VAL A 362 2.55 -9.04 -24.62
CA VAL A 362 2.42 -9.74 -23.33
C VAL A 362 2.36 -8.75 -22.18
N ILE A 363 3.20 -7.71 -22.21
CA ILE A 363 3.19 -6.63 -21.22
C ILE A 363 1.85 -5.88 -21.26
N ARG A 364 1.33 -5.58 -22.46
CA ARG A 364 0.03 -4.92 -22.65
C ARG A 364 -1.12 -5.74 -22.06
N ALA A 365 -1.09 -7.07 -22.20
CA ALA A 365 -2.10 -7.94 -21.59
C ALA A 365 -2.09 -7.84 -20.06
N TYR A 366 -0.91 -7.80 -19.43
CA TYR A 366 -0.79 -7.62 -17.98
C TYR A 366 -1.19 -6.22 -17.50
N ALA A 367 -0.97 -5.18 -18.31
CA ALA A 367 -1.38 -3.83 -17.97
C ALA A 367 -2.91 -3.69 -17.79
N LEU A 368 -3.67 -4.53 -18.51
CA LEU A 368 -5.13 -4.57 -18.42
C LEU A 368 -5.65 -5.46 -17.28
N SER A 369 -4.77 -6.17 -16.56
CA SER A 369 -5.18 -6.99 -15.42
C SER A 369 -5.57 -6.14 -14.23
N GLU A 370 -6.61 -6.58 -13.51
CA GLU A 370 -7.00 -5.98 -12.23
C GLU A 370 -6.13 -6.49 -11.06
N LYS A 371 -5.43 -7.63 -11.24
CA LYS A 371 -4.61 -8.22 -10.18
C LYS A 371 -3.36 -7.38 -9.92
N GLU A 372 -3.12 -7.08 -8.64
CA GLU A 372 -2.10 -6.12 -8.19
C GLU A 372 -0.71 -6.33 -8.79
N PHE A 373 -0.19 -7.56 -8.73
CA PHE A 373 1.17 -7.85 -9.18
C PHE A 373 1.28 -8.15 -10.67
N GLU A 374 0.17 -8.49 -11.34
CA GLU A 374 0.14 -8.59 -12.80
C GLU A 374 0.26 -7.20 -13.42
N SER A 375 -0.55 -6.24 -12.96
CA SER A 375 -0.46 -4.85 -13.45
C SER A 375 0.83 -4.15 -13.01
N ARG A 376 1.35 -4.45 -11.80
CA ARG A 376 2.67 -3.97 -11.37
C ARG A 376 3.77 -4.55 -12.27
N PHE A 377 3.73 -5.84 -12.60
CA PHE A 377 4.68 -6.46 -13.50
C PHE A 377 4.74 -5.71 -14.83
N ALA A 378 3.59 -5.35 -15.41
CA ALA A 378 3.57 -4.54 -16.63
C ALA A 378 4.26 -3.18 -16.44
N ALA A 379 3.90 -2.42 -15.38
CA ALA A 379 4.50 -1.11 -15.12
C ALA A 379 6.03 -1.20 -14.92
N VAL A 380 6.51 -2.21 -14.20
CA VAL A 380 7.93 -2.39 -13.91
C VAL A 380 8.71 -2.92 -15.10
N MET A 381 8.13 -3.80 -15.91
CA MET A 381 8.73 -4.19 -17.19
C MET A 381 8.95 -2.99 -18.11
N LEU A 382 7.97 -2.08 -18.20
CA LEU A 382 8.09 -0.88 -19.01
C LEU A 382 9.20 0.05 -18.48
N LEU A 383 9.23 0.31 -17.17
CA LEU A 383 10.19 1.24 -16.58
C LEU A 383 11.65 0.74 -16.66
N ASP A 384 11.88 -0.57 -16.51
CA ASP A 384 13.23 -1.14 -16.53
C ASP A 384 13.82 -1.23 -17.95
N HIS A 385 12.96 -1.43 -18.97
CA HIS A 385 13.42 -1.97 -20.26
C HIS A 385 12.94 -1.25 -21.52
N TYR A 386 11.92 -0.39 -21.42
CA TYR A 386 11.25 0.24 -22.57
C TYR A 386 11.27 1.77 -22.55
N VAL A 387 11.80 2.41 -21.50
CA VAL A 387 12.00 3.87 -21.46
C VAL A 387 13.19 4.25 -22.36
N ILE A 388 13.00 4.11 -23.66
CA ILE A 388 13.94 4.41 -24.75
C ILE A 388 13.20 5.12 -25.91
N PRO A 389 13.91 5.83 -26.80
CA PRO A 389 13.27 6.70 -27.80
C PRO A 389 12.25 5.98 -28.68
N GLU A 390 12.51 4.72 -29.01
CA GLU A 390 11.68 3.91 -29.92
C GLU A 390 10.34 3.49 -29.30
N TYR A 391 10.28 3.35 -27.97
CA TYR A 391 9.13 2.76 -27.27
C TYR A 391 8.43 3.70 -26.29
N ILE A 392 8.96 4.90 -26.05
CA ILE A 392 8.41 5.83 -25.05
C ILE A 392 6.92 6.14 -25.26
N ASP A 393 6.45 6.26 -26.50
CA ASP A 393 5.03 6.53 -26.78
C ASP A 393 4.16 5.32 -26.39
N ASN A 394 4.62 4.10 -26.68
CA ASN A 394 3.96 2.88 -26.22
C ASN A 394 4.01 2.74 -24.70
N VAL A 395 5.12 3.10 -24.05
CA VAL A 395 5.24 3.08 -22.59
C VAL A 395 4.17 3.98 -21.97
N LEU A 396 4.08 5.23 -22.40
CA LEU A 396 3.11 6.19 -21.87
C LEU A 396 1.67 5.75 -22.17
N GLU A 397 1.40 5.22 -23.37
CA GLU A 397 0.10 4.64 -23.74
C GLU A 397 -0.29 3.49 -22.77
N ILE A 398 0.60 2.51 -22.59
CA ILE A 398 0.33 1.33 -21.77
C ILE A 398 0.23 1.70 -20.28
N LEU A 399 1.10 2.57 -19.76
CA LEU A 399 0.98 3.07 -18.38
C LEU A 399 -0.37 3.77 -18.15
N GLY A 400 -0.83 4.54 -19.15
CA GLY A 400 -2.15 5.16 -19.14
C GLY A 400 -3.32 4.17 -19.24
N SER A 401 -3.09 2.91 -19.63
CA SER A 401 -4.12 1.87 -19.69
C SER A 401 -4.29 1.09 -18.39
N ILE A 402 -3.36 1.20 -17.43
CA ILE A 402 -3.42 0.44 -16.16
C ILE A 402 -4.52 0.99 -15.26
N ARG A 403 -5.50 0.14 -14.92
CA ARG A 403 -6.68 0.52 -14.11
C ARG A 403 -6.78 -0.14 -12.74
N SER A 404 -5.89 -1.08 -12.40
CA SER A 404 -5.89 -1.70 -11.07
C SER A 404 -5.66 -0.65 -9.96
N GLU A 405 -6.66 -0.41 -9.11
CA GLU A 405 -6.64 0.59 -8.02
C GLU A 405 -5.73 0.21 -6.84
N THR A 406 -5.11 -0.96 -6.93
CA THR A 406 -4.31 -1.56 -5.85
C THR A 406 -3.03 -0.77 -5.58
N TYR A 407 -2.59 -0.76 -4.33
CA TYR A 407 -1.52 0.13 -3.88
C TYR A 407 -0.20 -0.12 -4.63
N TYR A 408 0.24 -1.38 -4.72
CA TYR A 408 1.54 -1.68 -5.32
C TYR A 408 1.52 -1.52 -6.85
N SER A 409 0.40 -1.76 -7.51
CA SER A 409 0.20 -1.44 -8.92
C SER A 409 0.38 0.07 -9.16
N GLN A 410 -0.36 0.89 -8.41
CA GLN A 410 -0.33 2.35 -8.54
C GLN A 410 1.05 2.94 -8.19
N MET A 411 1.76 2.39 -7.20
CA MET A 411 3.15 2.79 -6.93
C MET A 411 4.11 2.43 -8.08
N GLY A 412 3.87 1.31 -8.78
CA GLY A 412 4.60 0.93 -9.99
C GLY A 412 4.39 1.94 -11.11
N VAL A 413 3.14 2.31 -11.40
CA VAL A 413 2.80 3.34 -12.41
C VAL A 413 3.44 4.69 -12.06
N ALA A 414 3.29 5.16 -10.83
CA ALA A 414 3.86 6.44 -10.40
C ALA A 414 5.39 6.47 -10.53
N TRP A 415 6.05 5.34 -10.25
CA TRP A 415 7.49 5.21 -10.43
C TRP A 415 7.88 5.21 -11.92
N ALA A 416 7.20 4.41 -12.74
CA ALA A 416 7.43 4.36 -14.17
C ALA A 416 7.29 5.73 -14.85
N VAL A 417 6.22 6.48 -14.53
CA VAL A 417 6.03 7.85 -15.03
C VAL A 417 7.17 8.77 -14.59
N SER A 418 7.65 8.65 -13.35
CA SER A 418 8.77 9.48 -12.90
C SER A 418 10.09 9.18 -13.61
N VAL A 419 10.32 7.92 -13.99
CA VAL A 419 11.47 7.51 -14.81
C VAL A 419 11.32 8.04 -16.23
N CYS A 420 10.12 7.89 -16.83
CA CYS A 420 9.81 8.46 -18.14
C CYS A 420 10.07 9.97 -18.17
N PHE A 421 9.69 10.71 -17.12
CA PHE A 421 9.91 12.15 -17.05
C PHE A 421 11.40 12.50 -16.94
N ALA A 422 12.18 11.70 -16.21
CA ALA A 422 13.62 11.92 -16.08
C ALA A 422 14.38 11.70 -17.40
N GLU A 423 13.91 10.80 -18.27
CA GLU A 423 14.53 10.53 -19.58
C GLU A 423 13.92 11.37 -20.72
N PHE A 424 12.59 11.52 -20.73
CA PHE A 424 11.78 12.14 -21.77
C PHE A 424 10.80 13.15 -21.16
N PRO A 425 11.30 14.29 -20.64
CA PRO A 425 10.50 15.25 -19.88
C PRO A 425 9.32 15.80 -20.68
N GLU A 426 9.54 16.26 -21.91
CA GLU A 426 8.48 16.88 -22.72
C GLU A 426 7.37 15.89 -23.10
N LYS A 427 7.72 14.67 -23.55
CA LYS A 427 6.72 13.63 -23.86
C LYS A 427 5.92 13.22 -22.63
N THR A 428 6.60 13.05 -21.50
CA THR A 428 5.95 12.64 -20.26
C THR A 428 5.09 13.76 -19.70
N LEU A 429 5.51 15.02 -19.85
CA LEU A 429 4.73 16.17 -19.46
C LEU A 429 3.43 16.29 -20.25
N ALA A 430 3.49 16.16 -21.57
CA ALA A 430 2.30 16.14 -22.43
C ALA A 430 1.35 14.98 -22.04
N PHE A 431 1.90 13.81 -21.71
CA PHE A 431 1.12 12.70 -21.18
C PHE A 431 0.45 13.06 -19.84
N MET A 432 1.17 13.69 -18.91
CA MET A 432 0.62 14.10 -17.62
C MET A 432 -0.45 15.18 -17.75
N GLU A 433 -0.27 16.16 -18.65
CA GLU A 433 -1.28 17.17 -18.99
C GLU A 433 -2.55 16.49 -19.52
N LYS A 434 -2.42 15.56 -20.48
CA LYS A 434 -3.55 14.81 -21.06
C LYS A 434 -4.26 13.90 -20.05
N ARG A 435 -3.54 13.39 -19.05
CA ARG A 435 -4.06 12.44 -18.03
C ARG A 435 -4.34 13.10 -16.69
N LYS A 436 -4.36 14.42 -16.62
CA LYS A 436 -4.54 15.18 -15.38
C LYS A 436 -5.96 14.99 -14.81
N PRO A 437 -6.10 14.65 -13.52
CA PRO A 437 -7.41 14.51 -12.89
C PRO A 437 -8.19 15.83 -12.80
N GLY A 438 -9.49 15.78 -13.09
CA GLY A 438 -10.42 16.89 -12.89
C GLY A 438 -10.55 17.88 -14.06
N ASP A 439 -9.70 17.81 -15.08
CA ASP A 439 -9.87 18.59 -16.31
C ASP A 439 -11.02 18.01 -17.15
N HIS A 440 -12.21 18.60 -16.98
CA HIS A 440 -13.31 18.47 -17.93
C HIS A 440 -13.01 19.40 -19.10
N SER A 441 -12.02 19.08 -19.95
CA SER A 441 -11.93 19.81 -21.21
C SER A 441 -13.24 19.58 -21.98
N PRO A 442 -13.99 20.63 -22.33
CA PRO A 442 -15.15 20.52 -23.21
C PRO A 442 -14.62 20.23 -24.62
N GLY A 443 -14.25 18.96 -24.85
CA GLY A 443 -13.42 18.59 -25.99
C GLY A 443 -12.67 17.26 -25.79
N GLY A 444 -13.37 16.20 -25.37
CA GLY A 444 -13.12 14.83 -25.85
C GLY A 444 -11.70 14.25 -25.80
N SER A 445 -11.02 14.25 -24.65
CA SER A 445 -10.01 13.21 -24.44
C SER A 445 -10.74 11.89 -24.15
N ARG A 446 -10.74 10.94 -25.10
CA ARG A 446 -11.24 9.55 -24.90
C ARG A 446 -10.42 8.76 -23.86
N ASP A 447 -9.32 9.35 -23.40
CA ASP A 447 -8.30 8.72 -22.61
C ASP A 447 -8.53 8.99 -21.12
N PRO A 448 -8.77 7.97 -20.26
CA PRO A 448 -9.11 8.23 -18.88
C PRO A 448 -7.91 8.75 -18.08
N ALA A 449 -8.16 9.67 -17.14
CA ALA A 449 -7.16 10.27 -16.27
C ALA A 449 -6.39 9.21 -15.44
N LEU A 450 -5.20 9.58 -14.95
CA LEU A 450 -4.53 8.81 -13.90
C LEU A 450 -5.28 8.98 -12.57
N PHE A 451 -5.09 8.06 -11.63
CA PHE A 451 -5.61 8.24 -10.27
C PHE A 451 -4.91 9.43 -9.60
N PRO A 452 -5.62 10.32 -8.88
CA PRO A 452 -5.03 11.51 -8.26
C PRO A 452 -3.84 11.23 -7.34
N GLU A 453 -3.93 10.17 -6.54
CA GLU A 453 -2.89 9.76 -5.62
C GLU A 453 -1.64 9.33 -6.39
N THR A 454 -1.82 8.54 -7.45
CA THR A 454 -0.76 8.08 -8.36
C THR A 454 -0.12 9.24 -9.10
N TYR A 455 -0.94 10.13 -9.63
CA TYR A 455 -0.52 11.33 -10.34
C TYR A 455 0.36 12.21 -9.44
N ASN A 456 -0.11 12.53 -8.22
CA ASN A 456 0.66 13.29 -7.25
C ASN A 456 1.90 12.56 -6.75
N LYS A 457 1.87 11.22 -6.65
CA LYS A 457 3.03 10.41 -6.30
C LYS A 457 4.09 10.45 -7.40
N ALA A 458 3.69 10.42 -8.67
CA ALA A 458 4.58 10.59 -9.81
C ALA A 458 5.26 11.97 -9.74
N ILE A 459 4.49 13.05 -9.57
CA ILE A 459 5.04 14.41 -9.40
C ILE A 459 6.05 14.46 -8.25
N ARG A 460 5.73 13.85 -7.11
CA ARG A 460 6.64 13.83 -5.96
C ARG A 460 7.97 13.15 -6.30
N LYS A 461 7.92 11.97 -6.91
CA LYS A 461 9.11 11.23 -7.35
C LYS A 461 9.93 12.01 -8.39
N ILE A 462 9.27 12.73 -9.29
CA ILE A 462 9.92 13.62 -10.27
C ILE A 462 10.67 14.74 -9.55
N ILE A 463 10.04 15.38 -8.56
CA ILE A 463 10.65 16.48 -7.78
C ILE A 463 11.85 16.00 -6.97
N GLU A 464 11.77 14.79 -6.39
CA GLU A 464 12.84 14.18 -5.60
C GLU A 464 14.02 13.69 -6.48
N SER A 465 13.83 13.57 -7.79
CA SER A 465 14.87 13.09 -8.71
C SER A 465 15.97 14.14 -8.93
N TYR A 466 17.23 13.74 -8.75
CA TYR A 466 18.39 14.56 -9.12
C TYR A 466 18.59 14.70 -10.64
N ARG A 467 17.92 13.87 -11.43
CA ARG A 467 18.05 13.84 -12.90
C ARG A 467 17.18 14.87 -13.61
N VAL A 468 16.31 15.55 -12.87
CA VAL A 468 15.34 16.52 -13.40
C VAL A 468 15.80 17.94 -13.07
N SER A 469 15.81 18.83 -14.06
CA SER A 469 16.21 20.22 -13.88
C SER A 469 15.26 20.99 -12.94
N ASP A 470 15.77 22.03 -12.27
CA ASP A 470 14.95 22.85 -11.37
C ASP A 470 13.80 23.57 -12.09
N GLU A 471 14.01 23.93 -13.36
CA GLU A 471 12.96 24.49 -14.22
C GLU A 471 11.81 23.50 -14.41
N MET A 472 12.13 22.25 -14.79
CA MET A 472 11.12 21.21 -14.97
C MET A 472 10.44 20.83 -13.65
N LYS A 473 11.19 20.82 -12.53
CA LYS A 473 10.61 20.63 -11.19
C LYS A 473 9.62 21.72 -10.82
N LYS A 474 9.89 22.98 -11.17
CA LYS A 474 8.94 24.09 -10.96
C LYS A 474 7.68 23.89 -11.80
N ARG A 475 7.83 23.56 -13.09
CA ARG A 475 6.70 23.31 -14.01
C ARG A 475 5.80 22.17 -13.52
N ILE A 476 6.37 20.99 -13.27
CA ILE A 476 5.59 19.82 -12.84
C ILE A 476 4.94 20.00 -11.45
N ARG A 477 5.57 20.78 -10.55
CA ARG A 477 5.02 21.05 -9.22
C ARG A 477 3.70 21.81 -9.27
N GLN A 478 3.54 22.70 -10.25
CA GLN A 478 2.30 23.46 -10.45
C GLN A 478 1.14 22.58 -10.92
N MET A 479 1.43 21.40 -11.46
CA MET A 479 0.42 20.48 -11.95
C MET A 479 -0.21 19.60 -10.87
N LYS A 480 0.27 19.67 -9.62
CA LYS A 480 -0.29 18.90 -8.51
C LYS A 480 -1.79 19.11 -8.44
N VAL A 481 -2.52 18.00 -8.45
CA VAL A 481 -3.97 18.03 -8.28
C VAL A 481 -4.30 17.88 -6.82
N ARG A 482 -5.44 18.42 -6.40
CA ARG A 482 -5.91 18.18 -5.05
C ARG A 482 -6.23 16.68 -4.92
N PRO A 483 -5.91 16.03 -3.78
CA PRO A 483 -6.32 14.65 -3.53
C PRO A 483 -7.83 14.48 -3.76
N PHE A 484 -8.28 13.30 -4.20
CA PHE A 484 -9.66 13.07 -4.66
C PHE A 484 -10.72 13.49 -3.63
N HIS A 485 -10.39 13.45 -2.34
CA HIS A 485 -11.26 13.88 -1.24
C HIS A 485 -11.56 15.40 -1.22
N ILE A 486 -10.80 16.26 -1.92
CA ILE A 486 -11.00 17.72 -1.93
C ILE A 486 -11.74 18.20 -3.19
N ILE A 487 -11.66 17.47 -4.31
CA ILE A 487 -12.25 17.89 -5.61
C ILE A 487 -13.79 17.89 -5.55
N LEU A 488 -14.40 17.04 -4.72
CA LEU A 488 -15.85 17.00 -4.50
C LEU A 488 -16.41 18.28 -3.83
N ARG A 489 -15.58 19.15 -3.23
CA ARG A 489 -16.03 20.44 -2.67
C ARG A 489 -16.36 21.50 -3.71
N GLN A 490 -15.76 21.45 -4.90
CA GLN A 490 -15.73 22.62 -5.81
C GLN A 490 -16.73 22.56 -6.96
N HIS A 491 -17.42 21.44 -7.18
CA HIS A 491 -18.43 21.32 -8.25
C HIS A 491 -19.87 21.66 -7.83
N HIS A 492 -20.09 22.16 -6.61
CA HIS A 492 -21.42 22.59 -6.15
C HIS A 492 -21.78 24.05 -6.47
N ASN A 493 -20.98 24.77 -7.27
CA ASN A 493 -21.22 26.18 -7.59
C ASN A 493 -21.07 26.50 -9.09
N VAL A 494 -21.63 25.66 -9.98
CA VAL A 494 -21.84 26.02 -11.40
C VAL A 494 -23.33 26.35 -11.61
N PRO A 495 -23.71 27.61 -11.88
CA PRO A 495 -25.07 27.95 -12.26
C PRO A 495 -25.36 27.40 -13.66
N GLY A 496 -26.38 26.54 -13.81
CA GLY A 496 -26.90 26.13 -15.13
C GLY A 496 -27.02 24.63 -15.43
N TYR A 497 -26.80 23.72 -14.46
CA TYR A 497 -27.05 22.29 -14.69
C TYR A 497 -28.54 21.96 -14.45
N ASP A 498 -29.36 22.02 -15.51
CA ASP A 498 -30.78 21.64 -15.49
C ASP A 498 -30.92 20.10 -15.34
N ARG A 499 -31.58 19.65 -14.26
CA ARG A 499 -31.88 18.24 -13.99
C ARG A 499 -33.15 17.78 -14.70
N ARG A 500 -33.30 18.07 -15.99
CA ARG A 500 -34.42 17.58 -16.78
C ARG A 500 -33.95 17.06 -18.11
N HIS A 501 -33.35 15.87 -18.09
CA HIS A 501 -33.46 14.86 -19.14
C HIS A 501 -32.72 13.60 -18.69
N THR A 502 -33.47 12.64 -18.12
CA THR A 502 -33.22 11.19 -18.15
C THR A 502 -34.39 10.50 -17.42
N GLU A 503 -35.60 10.72 -17.90
CA GLU A 503 -36.66 9.72 -17.73
C GLU A 503 -36.67 8.86 -19.01
N PRO A 504 -36.41 7.54 -18.93
CA PRO A 504 -36.75 6.65 -20.02
C PRO A 504 -38.26 6.40 -19.98
N SER A 505 -38.99 7.08 -20.85
CA SER A 505 -40.34 6.71 -21.25
C SER A 505 -40.27 5.42 -22.09
N GLY A 506 -40.95 4.37 -21.62
CA GLY A 506 -40.98 3.09 -22.32
C GLY A 506 -41.76 2.00 -21.56
N GLN A 507 -43.07 2.20 -21.35
CA GLN A 507 -43.99 1.12 -21.00
C GLN A 507 -44.69 0.58 -22.26
N GLY A 508 -44.63 -0.74 -22.43
CA GLY A 508 -45.48 -1.53 -23.31
C GLY A 508 -44.76 -2.83 -23.72
N ARG A 509 -45.21 -4.05 -23.42
CA ARG A 509 -46.54 -4.55 -23.04
C ARG A 509 -46.39 -5.83 -22.19
N LYS A 510 -47.27 -5.95 -21.19
CA LYS A 510 -47.60 -7.21 -20.51
C LYS A 510 -48.35 -8.11 -21.50
N CYS A 511 -47.90 -9.35 -21.67
CA CYS A 511 -48.76 -10.44 -22.16
C CYS A 511 -49.32 -11.17 -20.93
N ARG A 512 -50.62 -10.97 -20.65
CA ARG A 512 -51.43 -11.92 -19.87
C ARG A 512 -52.58 -12.35 -20.77
N GLY A 513 -52.80 -13.66 -20.81
CA GLY A 513 -53.67 -14.32 -21.77
C GLY A 513 -55.16 -14.01 -21.61
N PRO A 514 -55.98 -14.43 -22.58
CA PRO A 514 -57.42 -14.34 -22.49
C PRO A 514 -58.02 -15.61 -21.87
N ARG A 515 -58.85 -15.45 -20.84
CA ARG A 515 -60.01 -16.34 -20.60
C ARG A 515 -61.23 -15.67 -21.22
N LEU A 516 -61.89 -16.37 -22.12
CA LEU A 516 -63.34 -16.24 -22.32
C LEU A 516 -63.93 -17.65 -22.43
N CYS A 517 -65.04 -17.83 -21.72
CA CYS A 517 -65.75 -19.07 -21.51
C CYS A 517 -66.54 -19.54 -22.74
N SER A 518 -66.87 -20.83 -22.67
CA SER A 518 -68.08 -21.52 -23.17
C SER A 518 -68.26 -21.76 -24.67
N GLY A 519 -68.43 -23.05 -25.00
CA GLY A 519 -69.40 -23.46 -26.02
C GLY A 519 -68.98 -24.61 -26.94
N ARG A 520 -69.31 -25.85 -26.53
CA ARG A 520 -69.88 -26.97 -27.34
C ARG A 520 -69.40 -27.25 -28.78
N ASN A 521 -69.05 -28.52 -28.98
CA ASN A 521 -69.49 -29.48 -30.02
C ASN A 521 -68.33 -30.16 -30.75
N GLY A 522 -68.40 -31.50 -30.81
CA GLY A 522 -67.55 -32.36 -31.63
C GLY A 522 -66.89 -33.45 -30.80
#